data_AF-A0A2H3DIW6-F1
#
_entry.id   AF-A0A2H3DIW6-F1
#
_cell.length_a   1.000
_cell.length_b   1.000
_cell.length_c   1.000
_cell.angle_alpha   90.00
_cell.angle_beta   90.00
_cell.angle_gamma   90.00
#
_symmetry.space_group_name_H-M   'P 1'
#
loop_
_entity.id
_entity.type
_entity.pdbx_description
1 polymer ?
#
loop_
_entity_poly.entity_id
_entity_poly.type
_entity_poly.pdbx_seq_one_letter_code
_entity_poly.pdbx_strand_id
1 'polypeptide(L)'
;MEGCSKITGTIELGFCGRDGGRICSVTLLNLVFSLLKGKHLHLASSCGSNLFTLLKASPVTRLRYLQGERQQAVADMAARFQAIFNEHSQAVITTSGESAIPAESLIDVVKSLSDTYGVEIMDSTELAQLNRIVKDAPGLQRVRPWESDDPTRRLYSQHEQDSRHEPTSEPDRGERHALDDTYYDACVHWKRQASDLRRQLSDAEATADTTIVEYECKVEKLSSKIDELQTELNTTKRQETELRSREKRNMAQISDLEGEVGRLLHSLDQVRASNASVRKLYQEQCHISGKYRDELLRQDQVISALNEASADTVVPNDGIPSPPSLSLQAELALVQVHLDEQTQQNLTLEETIDRMQFEMTHATASAAGLSDDVSRNTTAARNRVLCADTIVVKDNEDELVLQTTISKRKGPVGLSASVGMRSVSTADDGKPEPDVVWAEQDSSFEEASSKNRVAVPIDPYSGLNGAVIIEKGKTKKKTCFFLR
;
A
#
# COMPACT_ATOMS: atom_id res chain seq x y z
N MET A 1 -52.07 -11.12 -4.85
CA MET A 1 -51.90 -10.04 -5.84
C MET A 1 -51.91 -8.72 -5.07
N GLU A 2 -50.83 -8.49 -4.35
CA GLU A 2 -49.65 -7.67 -4.73
C GLU A 2 -49.85 -6.21 -4.34
N GLY A 3 -49.42 -5.90 -3.11
CA GLY A 3 -49.19 -4.55 -2.62
C GLY A 3 -47.74 -4.14 -2.87
N CYS A 4 -47.56 -3.03 -3.59
CA CYS A 4 -46.26 -2.40 -3.81
C CYS A 4 -45.86 -1.56 -2.60
N SER A 5 -44.87 -2.01 -1.83
CA SER A 5 -44.17 -1.20 -0.84
C SER A 5 -43.03 -0.42 -1.52
N LYS A 6 -43.12 0.91 -1.49
CA LYS A 6 -42.03 1.82 -1.87
C LYS A 6 -40.96 1.80 -0.76
N ILE A 7 -39.75 1.37 -1.11
CA ILE A 7 -38.55 1.55 -0.29
C ILE A 7 -37.84 2.80 -0.81
N THR A 8 -37.94 3.91 -0.08
CA THR A 8 -37.07 5.07 -0.21
C THR A 8 -35.82 4.82 0.62
N GLY A 9 -34.71 4.48 -0.04
CA GLY A 9 -33.38 4.42 0.56
C GLY A 9 -32.58 5.66 0.18
N THR A 10 -32.26 6.48 1.18
CA THR A 10 -31.35 7.62 1.07
C THR A 10 -29.93 7.09 1.13
N ILE A 11 -29.11 7.34 0.09
CA ILE A 11 -27.68 7.01 0.08
C ILE A 11 -26.91 8.29 0.43
N GLU A 12 -26.41 8.38 1.65
CA GLU A 12 -25.39 9.37 2.02
C GLU A 12 -24.02 8.88 1.56
N LEU A 13 -23.45 9.54 0.55
CA LEU A 13 -22.05 9.36 0.15
C LEU A 13 -21.20 10.38 0.93
N GLY A 14 -20.64 9.94 2.05
CA GLY A 14 -19.60 10.68 2.75
C GLY A 14 -18.31 10.73 1.93
N PHE A 15 -18.01 11.88 1.34
CA PHE A 15 -16.71 12.16 0.75
C PHE A 15 -15.71 12.54 1.85
N CYS A 16 -14.86 11.59 2.23
CA CYS A 16 -13.66 11.89 3.01
C CYS A 16 -12.53 12.19 2.03
N GLY A 17 -12.09 13.45 2.01
CA GLY A 17 -11.02 13.93 1.14
C GLY A 17 -9.63 13.62 1.68
N ARG A 18 -8.71 13.25 0.78
CA ARG A 18 -7.35 13.83 0.67
C ARG A 18 -6.62 13.28 -0.56
N ASP A 19 -5.91 14.21 -1.19
CA ASP A 19 -4.78 14.03 -2.11
C ASP A 19 -5.09 13.68 -3.58
N GLY A 20 -5.39 14.75 -4.33
CA GLY A 20 -4.49 15.26 -5.39
C GLY A 20 -4.04 14.31 -6.49
N GLY A 21 -4.69 14.39 -7.65
CA GLY A 21 -4.11 13.98 -8.94
C GLY A 21 -5.03 13.18 -9.85
N ARG A 22 -6.07 13.81 -10.43
CA ARG A 22 -6.85 13.23 -11.54
C ARG A 22 -7.38 14.32 -12.48
N ILE A 23 -6.64 14.60 -13.55
CA ILE A 23 -7.20 15.37 -14.69
C ILE A 23 -7.43 14.49 -15.94
N CYS A 24 -6.95 13.23 -15.99
CA CYS A 24 -7.16 12.39 -17.20
C CYS A 24 -8.16 11.23 -17.08
N SER A 25 -8.73 10.93 -15.89
CA SER A 25 -9.61 9.76 -15.74
C SER A 25 -11.11 10.08 -15.79
N VAL A 26 -11.53 11.30 -15.45
CA VAL A 26 -12.96 11.62 -15.30
C VAL A 26 -13.65 11.79 -16.65
N THR A 27 -12.98 12.33 -17.66
CA THR A 27 -13.52 12.48 -19.02
C THR A 27 -13.70 11.13 -19.70
N LEU A 28 -12.76 10.20 -19.50
CA LEU A 28 -12.83 8.86 -20.07
C LEU A 28 -13.89 7.99 -19.37
N LEU A 29 -14.03 8.14 -18.04
CA LEU A 29 -15.11 7.50 -17.29
C LEU A 29 -16.48 8.08 -17.64
N ASN A 30 -16.63 9.40 -17.82
CA ASN A 30 -17.90 10.01 -18.25
C ASN A 30 -18.30 9.63 -19.68
N LEU A 31 -17.33 9.44 -20.58
CA LEU A 31 -17.56 8.93 -21.94
C LEU A 31 -18.03 7.47 -21.90
N VAL A 32 -17.38 6.62 -21.10
CA VAL A 32 -17.75 5.21 -20.92
C VAL A 32 -19.10 5.06 -20.19
N PHE A 33 -19.38 5.90 -19.20
CA PHE A 33 -20.67 5.91 -18.50
C PHE A 33 -21.83 6.39 -19.39
N SER A 34 -21.56 7.33 -20.30
CA SER A 34 -22.55 7.80 -21.29
C SER A 34 -22.78 6.78 -22.40
N LEU A 35 -21.78 5.97 -22.75
CA LEU A 35 -21.92 4.85 -23.68
C LEU A 35 -22.66 3.65 -23.07
N LEU A 36 -22.51 3.41 -21.76
CA LEU A 36 -23.17 2.29 -21.06
C LEU A 36 -24.59 2.61 -20.59
N LYS A 37 -24.92 3.87 -20.32
CA LYS A 37 -26.30 4.31 -20.10
C LYS A 37 -26.90 4.72 -21.43
N GLY A 38 -27.45 3.77 -22.18
CA GLY A 38 -28.16 3.95 -23.46
C GLY A 38 -29.31 4.96 -23.39
N LYS A 39 -28.98 6.25 -23.26
CA LYS A 39 -29.87 7.37 -23.44
C LYS A 39 -29.54 7.94 -24.81
N HIS A 40 -30.52 7.85 -25.71
CA HIS A 40 -30.55 8.56 -26.97
C HIS A 40 -30.32 10.06 -26.73
N LEU A 41 -29.07 10.51 -26.79
CA LEU A 41 -28.75 11.88 -27.15
C LEU A 41 -28.45 11.90 -28.64
N HIS A 42 -29.33 12.55 -29.39
CA HIS A 42 -29.02 13.12 -30.69
C HIS A 42 -27.97 14.22 -30.49
N LEU A 43 -26.71 13.84 -30.30
CA LEU A 43 -25.56 14.71 -30.53
C LEU A 43 -25.08 14.43 -31.94
N ALA A 44 -25.10 15.50 -32.75
CA ALA A 44 -24.85 15.48 -34.17
C ALA A 44 -23.57 14.74 -34.57
N SER A 45 -23.72 13.96 -35.64
CA SER A 45 -22.78 13.09 -36.36
C SER A 45 -21.52 13.78 -36.95
N SER A 46 -21.05 14.91 -36.41
CA SER A 46 -19.97 15.70 -37.04
C SER A 46 -18.56 15.45 -36.47
N CYS A 47 -18.41 14.81 -35.31
CA CYS A 47 -17.09 14.67 -34.66
C CYS A 47 -16.36 13.35 -34.96
N GLY A 48 -17.05 12.33 -35.47
CA GLY A 48 -16.46 10.99 -35.66
C GLY A 48 -15.56 10.82 -36.90
N SER A 49 -15.79 11.61 -37.96
CA SER A 49 -15.09 11.49 -39.24
C SER A 49 -13.68 12.10 -39.24
N ASN A 50 -13.40 13.06 -38.36
CA ASN A 50 -12.10 13.73 -38.30
C ASN A 50 -11.05 12.88 -37.58
N LEU A 51 -11.43 12.15 -36.53
CA LEU A 51 -10.49 11.36 -35.73
C LEU A 51 -9.87 10.20 -36.53
N PHE A 52 -10.67 9.53 -37.36
CA PHE A 52 -10.20 8.42 -38.18
C PHE A 52 -9.28 8.88 -39.33
N THR A 53 -9.51 10.10 -39.83
CA THR A 53 -8.66 10.74 -40.85
C THR A 53 -7.34 11.21 -40.24
N LEU A 54 -7.37 11.73 -39.00
CA LEU A 54 -6.17 12.12 -38.24
C LEU A 54 -5.27 10.93 -37.91
N LEU A 55 -5.86 9.79 -37.54
CA LEU A 55 -5.12 8.54 -37.25
C LEU A 55 -4.40 7.95 -38.46
N LYS A 56 -4.83 8.31 -39.68
CA LYS A 56 -4.16 7.92 -40.93
C LYS A 56 -3.20 9.00 -41.47
N ALA A 57 -3.20 10.20 -40.91
CA ALA A 57 -2.34 11.29 -41.35
C ALA A 57 -0.88 11.07 -40.92
N SER A 58 0.07 11.59 -41.72
CA SER A 58 1.50 11.62 -41.39
C SER A 58 1.74 12.34 -40.05
N PRO A 59 2.77 11.95 -39.26
CA PRO A 59 3.11 12.61 -37.99
C PRO A 59 3.26 14.13 -38.10
N VAL A 60 3.80 14.64 -39.22
CA VAL A 60 3.95 16.08 -39.47
C VAL A 60 2.58 16.78 -39.61
N THR A 61 1.63 16.13 -40.27
CA THR A 61 0.26 16.65 -40.42
C THR A 61 -0.49 16.64 -39.08
N ARG A 62 -0.27 15.63 -38.23
CA ARG A 62 -0.84 15.59 -36.87
C ARG A 62 -0.27 16.69 -35.99
N LEU A 63 1.04 16.94 -36.04
CA LEU A 63 1.66 18.03 -35.28
C LEU A 63 1.11 19.40 -35.70
N ARG A 64 0.99 19.68 -37.01
CA ARG A 64 0.37 20.94 -37.47
C ARG A 64 -1.09 21.07 -37.07
N TYR A 65 -1.85 19.98 -37.10
CA TYR A 65 -3.25 19.98 -36.67
C TYR A 65 -3.37 20.25 -35.17
N LEU A 66 -2.58 19.57 -34.33
CA LEU A 66 -2.54 19.80 -32.88
C LEU A 66 -2.05 21.21 -32.54
N GLN A 67 -1.10 21.74 -33.31
CA GLN A 67 -0.63 23.12 -33.14
C GLN A 67 -1.72 24.14 -33.52
N GLY A 68 -2.47 23.89 -34.59
CA GLY A 68 -3.62 24.70 -34.98
C GLY A 68 -4.75 24.67 -33.95
N GLU A 69 -5.12 23.49 -33.43
CA GLU A 69 -6.12 23.37 -32.36
C GLU A 69 -5.65 24.05 -31.06
N ARG A 70 -4.36 23.94 -30.72
CA ARG A 70 -3.79 24.65 -29.57
C ARG A 70 -3.84 26.16 -29.76
N GLN A 71 -3.53 26.67 -30.95
CA GLN A 71 -3.64 28.10 -31.26
C GLN A 71 -5.09 28.57 -31.20
N GLN A 72 -6.04 27.80 -31.72
CA GLN A 72 -7.46 28.12 -31.65
C GLN A 72 -7.96 28.11 -30.20
N ALA A 73 -7.59 27.10 -29.40
CA ALA A 73 -7.96 27.04 -27.99
C ALA A 73 -7.40 28.23 -27.21
N VAL A 74 -6.17 28.66 -27.50
CA VAL A 74 -5.57 29.87 -26.90
C VAL A 74 -6.32 31.13 -27.34
N ALA A 75 -6.69 31.25 -28.61
CA ALA A 75 -7.49 32.38 -29.11
C ALA A 75 -8.89 32.43 -28.46
N ASP A 76 -9.56 31.30 -28.34
CA ASP A 76 -10.88 31.20 -27.68
C ASP A 76 -10.79 31.52 -26.18
N MET A 77 -9.73 31.07 -25.50
CA MET A 77 -9.47 31.44 -24.10
C MET A 77 -9.19 32.93 -23.95
N ALA A 78 -8.40 33.53 -24.85
CA ALA A 78 -8.12 34.96 -24.84
C ALA A 78 -9.41 35.79 -25.06
N ALA A 79 -10.24 35.39 -26.01
CA ALA A 79 -11.52 36.05 -26.28
C ALA A 79 -12.48 35.97 -25.08
N ARG A 80 -12.58 34.81 -24.42
CA ARG A 80 -13.40 34.65 -23.20
C ARG A 80 -12.88 35.44 -22.02
N PHE A 81 -11.57 35.44 -21.81
CA PHE A 81 -10.94 36.26 -20.79
C PHE A 81 -11.26 37.75 -21.01
N GLN A 82 -11.20 38.20 -22.27
CA GLN A 82 -11.54 39.57 -22.64
C GLN A 82 -13.02 39.90 -22.41
N ALA A 83 -13.94 38.97 -22.67
CA ALA A 83 -15.35 39.15 -22.36
C ALA A 83 -15.59 39.33 -20.86
N ILE A 84 -15.04 38.44 -20.02
CA ILE A 84 -15.13 38.54 -18.55
C ILE A 84 -14.54 39.85 -18.04
N PHE A 85 -13.41 40.27 -18.62
CA PHE A 85 -12.76 41.52 -18.27
C PHE A 85 -13.64 42.73 -18.62
N ASN A 86 -14.24 42.76 -19.81
CA ASN A 86 -15.09 43.88 -20.23
C ASN A 86 -16.47 43.92 -19.55
N GLU A 87 -17.00 42.77 -19.11
CA GLU A 87 -18.26 42.67 -18.39
C GLU A 87 -18.12 42.97 -16.88
N HIS A 88 -16.90 43.09 -16.38
CA HIS A 88 -16.65 43.36 -14.96
C HIS A 88 -17.19 44.74 -14.55
N SER A 89 -17.91 44.80 -13.42
CA SER A 89 -18.58 46.03 -12.97
C SER A 89 -17.65 47.20 -12.67
N GLN A 90 -16.37 46.93 -12.41
CA GLN A 90 -15.32 47.92 -12.16
C GLN A 90 -14.42 48.18 -13.38
N ALA A 91 -14.75 47.66 -14.57
CA ALA A 91 -14.00 47.99 -15.78
C ALA A 91 -14.19 49.46 -16.15
N VAL A 92 -13.08 50.19 -16.30
CA VAL A 92 -13.03 51.60 -16.69
C VAL A 92 -12.31 51.71 -18.02
N ILE A 93 -12.92 52.38 -18.98
CA ILE A 93 -12.26 52.69 -20.25
C ILE A 93 -11.32 53.87 -20.02
N THR A 94 -10.02 53.65 -20.23
CA THR A 94 -9.00 54.70 -20.13
C THR A 94 -9.13 55.70 -21.28
N THR A 95 -8.44 56.84 -21.17
CA THR A 95 -8.42 57.86 -22.23
C THR A 95 -7.82 57.35 -23.55
N SER A 96 -7.09 56.24 -23.55
CA SER A 96 -6.59 55.57 -24.76
C SER A 96 -7.64 54.69 -25.44
N GLY A 97 -8.85 54.57 -24.87
CA GLY A 97 -9.90 53.69 -25.38
C GLY A 97 -9.72 52.22 -24.96
N GLU A 98 -8.82 51.93 -24.02
CA GLU A 98 -8.60 50.57 -23.52
C GLU A 98 -9.37 50.30 -22.24
N SER A 99 -9.95 49.09 -22.12
CA SER A 99 -10.55 48.64 -20.87
C SER A 99 -9.45 48.36 -19.84
N ALA A 100 -9.55 48.96 -18.66
CA ALA A 100 -8.68 48.73 -17.52
C ALA A 100 -9.53 48.39 -16.28
N ILE A 101 -9.04 47.46 -15.46
CA ILE A 101 -9.68 47.08 -14.19
C ILE A 101 -8.72 47.43 -13.05
N PRO A 102 -9.21 47.99 -11.91
CA PRO A 102 -8.40 48.17 -10.72
C PRO A 102 -7.79 46.86 -10.21
N ALA A 103 -6.57 46.89 -9.67
CA ALA A 103 -5.89 45.66 -9.22
C ALA A 103 -6.70 44.85 -8.19
N GLU A 104 -7.47 45.52 -7.32
CA GLU A 104 -8.37 44.91 -6.34
C GLU A 104 -9.44 44.01 -6.97
N SER A 105 -9.89 44.35 -8.18
CA SER A 105 -10.90 43.60 -8.93
C SER A 105 -10.32 42.42 -9.72
N LEU A 106 -8.99 42.30 -9.81
CA LEU A 106 -8.35 41.19 -10.53
C LEU A 106 -8.69 39.82 -9.90
N ILE A 107 -8.87 39.79 -8.58
CA ILE A 107 -9.22 38.57 -7.85
C ILE A 107 -10.59 38.05 -8.29
N ASP A 108 -11.55 38.95 -8.52
CA ASP A 108 -12.90 38.58 -8.94
C ASP A 108 -12.92 38.11 -10.40
N VAL A 109 -12.10 38.70 -11.26
CA VAL A 109 -11.88 38.20 -12.64
C VAL A 109 -11.31 36.78 -12.63
N VAL A 110 -10.31 36.48 -11.78
CA VAL A 110 -9.71 35.14 -11.68
C VAL A 110 -10.71 34.11 -11.15
N LYS A 111 -11.57 34.50 -10.19
CA LYS A 111 -12.66 33.65 -9.70
C LYS A 111 -13.70 33.38 -10.79
N SER A 112 -14.16 34.43 -11.47
CA SER A 112 -15.11 34.30 -12.58
C SER A 112 -14.55 33.41 -13.70
N LEU A 113 -13.25 33.48 -13.95
CA LEU A 113 -12.56 32.61 -14.91
C LEU A 113 -12.57 31.15 -14.42
N SER A 114 -12.26 30.92 -13.14
CA SER A 114 -12.30 29.58 -12.54
C SER A 114 -13.71 28.97 -12.59
N ASP A 115 -14.74 29.77 -12.31
CA ASP A 115 -16.14 29.37 -12.39
C ASP A 115 -16.56 29.05 -13.83
N THR A 116 -16.09 29.84 -14.80
CA THR A 116 -16.42 29.64 -16.23
C THR A 116 -15.81 28.36 -16.80
N TYR A 117 -14.60 27.99 -16.39
CA TYR A 117 -13.91 26.80 -16.87
C TYR A 117 -14.14 25.56 -16.00
N GLY A 118 -14.70 25.72 -14.79
CA GLY A 118 -14.87 24.64 -13.82
C GLY A 118 -13.55 24.06 -13.31
N VAL A 119 -12.47 24.82 -13.44
CA VAL A 119 -11.12 24.46 -13.01
C VAL A 119 -10.61 25.60 -12.13
N GLU A 120 -10.18 25.28 -10.92
CA GLU A 120 -9.54 26.23 -10.01
C GLU A 120 -8.20 26.66 -10.62
N ILE A 121 -8.13 27.90 -11.11
CA ILE A 121 -6.94 28.42 -11.82
C ILE A 121 -5.84 28.83 -10.84
N MET A 122 -6.24 29.28 -9.65
CA MET A 122 -5.35 29.60 -8.54
C MET A 122 -5.94 29.00 -7.27
N ASP A 123 -5.11 28.32 -6.49
CA ASP A 123 -5.56 27.79 -5.21
C ASP A 123 -5.81 28.91 -4.18
N SER A 124 -6.50 28.58 -3.08
CA SER A 124 -6.78 29.55 -2.01
C SER A 124 -5.54 30.25 -1.42
N THR A 125 -4.37 29.60 -1.47
CA THR A 125 -3.10 30.15 -0.95
C THR A 125 -2.50 31.14 -1.95
N GLU A 126 -2.48 30.80 -3.23
CA GLU A 126 -2.06 31.67 -4.33
C GLU A 126 -2.96 32.91 -4.43
N LEU A 127 -4.27 32.72 -4.29
CA LEU A 127 -5.24 33.82 -4.25
C LEU A 127 -4.98 34.77 -3.07
N ALA A 128 -4.60 34.23 -1.91
CA ALA A 128 -4.21 35.02 -0.75
C ALA A 128 -2.89 35.78 -0.97
N GLN A 129 -1.92 35.18 -1.68
CA GLN A 129 -0.68 35.85 -2.05
C GLN A 129 -0.92 36.98 -3.05
N LEU A 130 -1.75 36.74 -4.08
CA LEU A 130 -2.15 37.77 -5.04
C LEU A 130 -2.84 38.94 -4.33
N ASN A 131 -3.74 38.65 -3.38
CA ASN A 131 -4.41 39.68 -2.57
C ASN A 131 -3.42 40.51 -1.73
N ARG A 132 -2.35 39.91 -1.21
CA ARG A 132 -1.29 40.67 -0.50
C ARG A 132 -0.56 41.60 -1.46
N ILE A 133 -0.14 41.12 -2.62
CA ILE A 133 0.57 41.93 -3.63
C ILE A 133 -0.27 43.11 -4.08
N VAL A 134 -1.57 42.88 -4.30
CA VAL A 134 -2.53 43.92 -4.70
C VAL A 134 -2.70 44.97 -3.59
N LYS A 135 -2.73 44.56 -2.31
CA LYS A 135 -2.81 45.47 -1.16
C LYS A 135 -1.54 46.29 -0.95
N ASP A 136 -0.38 45.72 -1.23
CA ASP A 136 0.92 46.36 -1.02
C ASP A 136 1.22 47.45 -2.08
N ALA A 137 0.53 47.42 -3.22
CA ALA A 137 0.70 48.39 -4.30
C ALA A 137 -0.63 48.99 -4.78
N PRO A 138 -1.29 49.83 -3.95
CA PRO A 138 -2.52 50.52 -4.32
C PRO A 138 -2.20 51.54 -5.43
N GLY A 139 -2.65 51.28 -6.65
CA GLY A 139 -2.40 52.12 -7.83
C GLY A 139 -1.92 51.39 -9.07
N LEU A 140 -1.66 50.08 -8.98
CA LEU A 140 -1.43 49.26 -10.17
C LEU A 140 -2.71 49.18 -11.02
N GLN A 141 -2.73 49.89 -12.13
CA GLN A 141 -3.69 49.65 -13.20
C GLN A 141 -2.99 48.83 -14.28
N ARG A 142 -3.54 47.66 -14.60
CA ARG A 142 -2.96 46.79 -15.63
C ARG A 142 -3.52 47.21 -17.00
N VAL A 143 -2.67 47.85 -17.78
CA VAL A 143 -2.90 48.11 -19.22
C VAL A 143 -2.51 46.85 -20.01
N ARG A 144 -3.24 46.54 -21.09
CA ARG A 144 -3.15 45.27 -21.83
C ARG A 144 -1.70 44.98 -22.31
N PRO A 145 -1.04 43.88 -21.89
CA PRO A 145 0.33 43.59 -22.34
C PRO A 145 0.44 42.94 -23.74
N TRP A 146 -0.62 42.34 -24.27
CA TRP A 146 -0.54 41.44 -25.43
C TRP A 146 -0.89 42.10 -26.77
N GLU A 147 -1.31 43.37 -26.76
CA GLU A 147 -1.73 44.14 -27.93
C GLU A 147 -0.64 45.13 -28.40
N SER A 148 0.59 45.01 -27.90
CA SER A 148 1.73 45.74 -28.47
C SER A 148 2.07 45.13 -29.84
N ASP A 149 1.36 45.60 -30.87
CA ASP A 149 1.67 45.43 -32.29
C ASP A 149 3.19 45.30 -32.49
N ASP A 150 3.65 44.11 -32.90
CA ASP A 150 5.05 43.85 -33.17
C ASP A 150 5.55 44.81 -34.28
N PRO A 151 6.40 45.80 -33.97
CA PRO A 151 6.80 46.83 -34.92
C PRO A 151 7.60 46.27 -36.09
N THR A 152 8.15 45.05 -35.97
CA THR A 152 8.88 44.39 -37.06
C THR A 152 7.99 44.08 -38.26
N ARG A 153 6.69 43.84 -38.05
CA ARG A 153 5.77 43.53 -39.16
C ARG A 153 5.47 44.73 -40.07
N ARG A 154 5.66 45.97 -39.59
CA ARG A 154 5.49 47.19 -40.39
C ARG A 154 6.74 47.54 -41.21
N LEU A 155 7.94 47.21 -40.74
CA LEU A 155 9.18 47.59 -41.41
C LEU A 155 9.46 46.80 -42.70
N TYR A 156 9.01 45.55 -42.79
CA TYR A 156 9.20 44.75 -44.01
C TYR A 156 8.33 45.19 -45.19
N SER A 157 7.25 45.95 -44.98
CA SER A 157 6.37 46.38 -46.07
C SER A 157 6.82 47.67 -46.77
N GLN A 158 7.77 48.42 -46.20
CA GLN A 158 8.22 49.71 -46.76
C GLN A 158 9.44 49.60 -47.68
N HIS A 159 10.26 48.56 -47.56
CA HIS A 159 11.56 48.52 -48.24
C HIS A 159 11.52 48.06 -49.72
N GLU A 160 10.38 47.58 -50.22
CA GLU A 160 10.26 47.12 -51.62
C GLU A 160 9.97 48.23 -52.64
N GLN A 161 9.69 49.47 -52.22
CA GLN A 161 9.27 50.54 -53.13
C GLN A 161 10.40 51.44 -53.67
N ASP A 162 11.58 51.47 -53.04
CA ASP A 162 12.63 52.47 -53.35
C ASP A 162 13.76 52.01 -54.30
N SER A 163 13.76 50.77 -54.81
CA SER A 163 14.90 50.21 -55.57
C SER A 163 14.79 50.30 -57.11
N ARG A 164 14.14 51.34 -57.67
CA ARG A 164 14.06 51.53 -59.14
C ARG A 164 14.45 52.94 -59.60
N HIS A 165 15.70 53.34 -59.42
CA HIS A 165 16.27 54.47 -60.17
C HIS A 165 17.67 54.10 -60.73
N GLU A 166 17.73 53.84 -62.03
CA GLU A 166 18.97 53.82 -62.82
C GLU A 166 19.37 55.25 -63.17
N PRO A 167 20.62 55.69 -62.90
CA PRO A 167 21.15 56.91 -63.47
C PRO A 167 21.80 56.61 -64.83
N THR A 168 21.19 57.12 -65.90
CA THR A 168 21.71 57.15 -67.27
C THR A 168 22.42 58.49 -67.51
N SER A 169 23.75 58.51 -67.51
CA SER A 169 24.54 59.53 -68.21
C SER A 169 26.02 59.13 -68.28
N GLU A 170 26.49 58.84 -69.50
CA GLU A 170 27.91 58.64 -69.83
C GLU A 170 28.68 59.97 -69.79
N PRO A 171 29.85 60.03 -69.14
CA PRO A 171 30.72 61.19 -69.26
C PRO A 171 31.96 60.91 -70.13
N ASP A 172 32.28 61.95 -70.89
CA ASP A 172 33.30 62.14 -71.93
C ASP A 172 34.74 61.66 -71.58
N ARG A 173 35.44 61.14 -72.60
CA ARG A 173 36.76 60.46 -72.54
C ARG A 173 37.86 61.41 -73.03
N GLY A 174 38.71 61.92 -72.12
CA GLY A 174 39.85 62.74 -72.55
C GLY A 174 41.06 62.77 -71.61
N GLU A 175 40.87 62.85 -70.30
CA GLU A 175 41.99 63.15 -69.36
C GLU A 175 41.94 62.36 -68.04
N ARG A 176 41.48 61.09 -68.06
CA ARG A 176 41.24 60.31 -66.82
C ARG A 176 42.34 59.31 -66.41
N HIS A 177 43.42 59.17 -67.16
CA HIS A 177 44.30 58.00 -67.00
C HIS A 177 45.17 57.93 -65.74
N ALA A 178 45.28 58.98 -64.90
CA ALA A 178 46.05 58.93 -63.64
C ALA A 178 45.19 58.96 -62.36
N LEU A 179 43.99 59.55 -62.43
CA LEU A 179 43.01 59.49 -61.34
C LEU A 179 42.26 58.15 -61.33
N ASP A 180 42.11 57.52 -62.50
CA ASP A 180 41.43 56.23 -62.67
C ASP A 180 42.16 55.09 -61.93
N ASP A 181 43.50 55.10 -61.85
CA ASP A 181 44.26 54.04 -61.17
C ASP A 181 44.03 54.06 -59.65
N THR A 182 44.07 55.24 -59.02
CA THR A 182 43.81 55.39 -57.57
C THR A 182 42.37 55.07 -57.20
N TYR A 183 41.41 55.42 -58.05
CA TYR A 183 40.00 55.10 -57.88
C TYR A 183 39.75 53.60 -58.07
N TYR A 184 40.41 52.96 -59.03
CA TYR A 184 40.32 51.53 -59.27
C TYR A 184 40.90 50.75 -58.08
N ASP A 185 42.06 51.14 -57.55
CA ASP A 185 42.65 50.52 -56.36
C ASP A 185 41.75 50.65 -55.13
N ALA A 186 41.16 51.83 -54.91
CA ALA A 186 40.18 52.03 -53.84
C ALA A 186 38.93 51.15 -54.03
N CYS A 187 38.40 51.06 -55.25
CA CYS A 187 37.25 50.21 -55.58
C CYS A 187 37.56 48.73 -55.35
N VAL A 188 38.75 48.26 -55.75
CA VAL A 188 39.21 46.89 -55.50
C VAL A 188 39.38 46.63 -54.01
N HIS A 189 39.96 47.58 -53.26
CA HIS A 189 40.06 47.50 -51.80
C HIS A 189 38.69 47.38 -51.14
N TRP A 190 37.74 48.27 -51.47
CA TRP A 190 36.38 48.22 -50.93
C TRP A 190 35.65 46.94 -51.28
N LYS A 191 35.82 46.42 -52.50
CA LYS A 191 35.27 45.12 -52.91
C LYS A 191 35.85 43.96 -52.09
N ARG A 192 37.16 43.98 -51.84
CA ARG A 192 37.82 42.99 -50.96
C ARG A 192 37.27 43.09 -49.54
N GLN A 193 37.20 44.30 -48.98
CA GLN A 193 36.67 44.51 -47.64
C GLN A 193 35.19 44.08 -47.52
N ALA A 194 34.35 44.38 -48.50
CA ALA A 194 32.97 43.92 -48.53
C ALA A 194 32.87 42.38 -48.63
N SER A 195 33.77 41.75 -49.40
CA SER A 195 33.87 40.30 -49.48
C SER A 195 34.32 39.69 -48.14
N ASP A 196 35.30 40.29 -47.47
CA ASP A 196 35.81 39.83 -46.18
C ASP A 196 34.75 39.98 -45.08
N LEU A 197 34.03 41.09 -45.03
CA LEU A 197 32.92 41.30 -44.11
C LEU A 197 31.77 40.30 -44.36
N ARG A 198 31.44 40.01 -45.62
CA ARG A 198 30.46 38.97 -45.96
C ARG A 198 30.91 37.58 -45.50
N ARG A 199 32.20 37.28 -45.65
CA ARG A 199 32.77 36.01 -45.16
C ARG A 199 32.71 35.95 -43.63
N GLN A 200 33.08 37.03 -42.93
CA GLN A 200 32.98 37.10 -41.47
C GLN A 200 31.54 36.96 -40.97
N LEU A 201 30.57 37.59 -41.65
CA LEU A 201 29.15 37.42 -41.33
C LEU A 201 28.72 35.96 -41.50
N SER A 202 29.07 35.35 -42.64
CA SER A 202 28.75 33.94 -42.92
C SER A 202 29.42 32.98 -41.92
N ASP A 203 30.66 33.24 -41.52
CA ASP A 203 31.37 32.43 -40.52
C ASP A 203 30.72 32.60 -39.14
N ALA A 204 30.33 33.83 -38.76
CA ALA A 204 29.63 34.10 -37.51
C ALA A 204 28.23 33.45 -37.47
N GLU A 205 27.45 33.53 -38.55
CA GLU A 205 26.17 32.84 -38.70
C GLU A 205 26.33 31.33 -38.55
N ALA A 206 27.33 30.73 -39.23
CA ALA A 206 27.62 29.31 -39.09
C ALA A 206 27.99 28.93 -37.64
N THR A 207 28.75 29.75 -36.92
CA THR A 207 29.03 29.49 -35.50
C THR A 207 27.77 29.59 -34.63
N ALA A 208 26.91 30.59 -34.87
CA ALA A 208 25.65 30.72 -34.14
C ALA A 208 24.75 29.49 -34.37
N ASP A 209 24.61 29.03 -35.62
CA ASP A 209 23.84 27.84 -35.96
C ASP A 209 24.38 26.58 -35.26
N THR A 210 25.71 26.40 -35.19
CA THR A 210 26.29 25.28 -34.43
C THR A 210 25.95 25.34 -32.94
N THR A 211 26.01 26.53 -32.33
CA THR A 211 25.66 26.68 -30.90
C THR A 211 24.17 26.44 -30.67
N ILE A 212 23.29 26.84 -31.60
CA ILE A 212 21.85 26.57 -31.52
C ILE A 212 21.61 25.06 -31.50
N VAL A 213 22.19 24.32 -32.45
CA VAL A 213 22.06 22.85 -32.53
C VAL A 213 22.59 22.16 -31.26
N GLU A 214 23.69 22.65 -30.69
CA GLU A 214 24.22 22.13 -29.42
C GLU A 214 23.25 22.34 -28.26
N TYR A 215 22.64 23.52 -28.15
CA TYR A 215 21.64 23.82 -27.12
C TYR A 215 20.35 23.03 -27.33
N GLU A 216 19.89 22.88 -28.57
CA GLU A 216 18.74 22.02 -28.91
C GLU A 216 18.99 20.56 -28.48
N CYS A 217 20.17 20.01 -28.78
CA CYS A 217 20.56 18.67 -28.34
C CYS A 217 20.62 18.55 -26.81
N LYS A 218 21.08 19.59 -26.10
CA LYS A 218 21.10 19.61 -24.64
C LYS A 218 19.69 19.65 -24.05
N VAL A 219 18.79 20.44 -24.64
CA VAL A 219 17.38 20.51 -24.24
C VAL A 219 16.71 19.15 -24.45
N GLU A 220 16.95 18.48 -25.58
CA GLU A 220 16.39 17.15 -25.84
C GLU A 220 16.89 16.11 -24.82
N LYS A 221 18.20 16.10 -24.50
CA LYS A 221 18.77 15.21 -23.48
C LYS A 221 18.17 15.45 -22.09
N LEU A 222 18.01 16.71 -21.70
CA LEU A 222 17.40 17.06 -20.41
C LEU A 222 15.92 16.69 -20.39
N SER A 223 15.19 16.90 -21.49
CA SER A 223 13.80 16.46 -21.63
C SER A 223 13.67 14.94 -21.49
N SER A 224 14.50 14.17 -22.20
CA SER A 224 14.53 12.71 -22.08
C SER A 224 14.83 12.27 -20.64
N LYS A 225 15.73 12.97 -19.94
CA LYS A 225 16.05 12.66 -18.55
C LYS A 225 14.90 12.95 -17.59
N ILE A 226 14.15 14.03 -17.83
CA ILE A 226 12.95 14.35 -17.08
C ILE A 226 11.91 13.23 -17.27
N ASP A 227 11.70 12.77 -18.50
CA ASP A 227 10.74 11.69 -18.80
C ASP A 227 11.14 10.37 -18.14
N GLU A 228 12.43 9.98 -18.18
CA GLU A 228 12.97 8.82 -17.46
C GLU A 228 12.65 8.91 -15.95
N LEU A 229 13.03 10.02 -15.30
CA LEU A 229 12.80 10.21 -13.87
C LEU A 229 11.31 10.24 -13.52
N GLN A 230 10.46 10.79 -14.39
CA GLN A 230 9.01 10.74 -14.22
C GLN A 230 8.48 9.31 -14.29
N THR A 231 8.99 8.47 -15.20
CA THR A 231 8.59 7.06 -15.27
C THR A 231 9.07 6.27 -14.04
N GLU A 232 10.30 6.49 -13.57
CA GLU A 232 10.84 5.89 -12.35
C GLU A 232 10.06 6.33 -11.10
N LEU A 233 9.69 7.62 -11.00
CA LEU A 233 8.84 8.12 -9.92
C LEU A 233 7.46 7.45 -9.93
N ASN A 234 6.89 7.22 -11.12
CA ASN A 234 5.58 6.57 -11.24
C ASN A 234 5.64 5.08 -10.93
N THR A 235 6.72 4.37 -11.28
CA THR A 235 6.90 2.95 -10.93
C THR A 235 7.12 2.78 -9.43
N THR A 236 7.95 3.61 -8.81
CA THR A 236 8.18 3.60 -7.35
C THR A 236 6.91 3.94 -6.56
N LYS A 237 6.11 4.92 -7.00
CA LYS A 237 4.77 5.19 -6.42
C LYS A 237 3.85 3.97 -6.47
N ARG A 238 3.82 3.25 -7.60
CA ARG A 238 3.02 2.01 -7.70
C ARG A 238 3.51 0.94 -6.72
N GLN A 239 4.82 0.72 -6.65
CA GLN A 239 5.43 -0.24 -5.71
C GLN A 239 5.11 0.12 -4.26
N GLU A 240 5.18 1.40 -3.88
CA GLU A 240 4.80 1.87 -2.54
C GLU A 240 3.34 1.54 -2.22
N THR A 241 2.41 1.82 -3.13
CA THR A 241 0.99 1.50 -2.92
C THR A 241 0.74 0.00 -2.77
N GLU A 242 1.46 -0.83 -3.54
CA GLU A 242 1.40 -2.29 -3.42
C GLU A 242 1.92 -2.77 -2.07
N LEU A 243 3.09 -2.28 -1.63
CA LEU A 243 3.69 -2.60 -0.33
C LEU A 243 2.78 -2.18 0.83
N ARG A 244 2.21 -0.96 0.80
CA ARG A 244 1.23 -0.50 1.79
C ARG A 244 -0.01 -1.41 1.82
N SER A 245 -0.49 -1.88 0.67
CA SER A 245 -1.63 -2.82 0.62
C SER A 245 -1.27 -4.19 1.22
N ARG A 246 -0.03 -4.64 1.04
CA ARG A 246 0.48 -5.90 1.58
C ARG A 246 0.69 -5.80 3.09
N GLU A 247 1.24 -4.70 3.57
CA GLU A 247 1.39 -4.40 5.00
C GLU A 247 0.05 -4.41 5.72
N LYS A 248 -0.98 -3.77 5.16
CA LYS A 248 -2.35 -3.82 5.72
C LYS A 248 -2.89 -5.26 5.83
N ARG A 249 -2.65 -6.11 4.82
CA ARG A 249 -3.06 -7.52 4.86
C ARG A 249 -2.29 -8.32 5.90
N ASN A 250 -0.98 -8.12 6.00
CA ASN A 250 -0.15 -8.77 7.00
C ASN A 250 -0.57 -8.38 8.42
N MET A 251 -0.85 -7.09 8.66
CA MET A 251 -1.31 -6.60 9.95
C MET A 251 -2.68 -7.18 10.35
N ALA A 252 -3.60 -7.31 9.40
CA ALA A 252 -4.88 -8.00 9.63
C ALA A 252 -4.66 -9.47 10.01
N GLN A 253 -3.79 -10.18 9.28
CA GLN A 253 -3.46 -11.58 9.59
C GLN A 253 -2.80 -11.75 10.97
N ILE A 254 -1.92 -10.83 11.36
CA ILE A 254 -1.32 -10.82 12.70
C ILE A 254 -2.41 -10.66 13.76
N SER A 255 -3.32 -9.70 13.58
CA SER A 255 -4.44 -9.48 14.50
C SER A 255 -5.35 -10.71 14.63
N ASP A 256 -5.60 -11.43 13.53
CA ASP A 256 -6.39 -12.66 13.55
C ASP A 256 -5.69 -13.78 14.34
N LEU A 257 -4.38 -13.97 14.11
CA LEU A 257 -3.56 -14.96 14.83
C LEU A 257 -3.43 -14.62 16.32
N GLU A 258 -3.26 -13.35 16.66
CA GLU A 258 -3.26 -12.87 18.05
C GLU A 258 -4.60 -13.18 18.74
N GLY A 259 -5.72 -13.01 18.04
CA GLY A 259 -7.04 -13.40 18.53
C GLY A 259 -7.22 -14.91 18.75
N GLU A 260 -6.63 -15.74 17.89
CA GLU A 260 -6.61 -17.20 18.07
C GLU A 260 -5.75 -17.62 19.27
N VAL A 261 -4.55 -17.04 19.42
CA VAL A 261 -3.70 -17.25 20.60
C VAL A 261 -4.44 -16.86 21.88
N GLY A 262 -5.14 -15.73 21.89
CA GLY A 262 -5.96 -15.30 23.04
C GLY A 262 -7.05 -16.33 23.41
N ARG A 263 -7.75 -16.88 22.40
CA ARG A 263 -8.75 -17.95 22.62
C ARG A 263 -8.13 -19.24 23.14
N LEU A 264 -6.98 -19.64 22.61
CA LEU A 264 -6.26 -20.85 23.07
C LEU A 264 -5.76 -20.69 24.50
N LEU A 265 -5.25 -19.52 24.88
CA LEU A 265 -4.86 -19.22 26.26
C LEU A 265 -6.05 -19.31 27.22
N HIS A 266 -7.19 -18.72 26.86
CA HIS A 266 -8.40 -18.82 27.67
C HIS A 266 -8.88 -20.27 27.84
N SER A 267 -8.87 -21.05 26.76
CA SER A 267 -9.21 -22.48 26.79
C SER A 267 -8.25 -23.28 27.70
N LEU A 268 -6.95 -22.99 27.62
CA LEU A 268 -5.93 -23.60 28.49
C LEU A 268 -6.20 -23.29 29.96
N ASP A 269 -6.53 -22.05 30.29
CA ASP A 269 -6.83 -21.65 31.68
C ASP A 269 -8.13 -22.28 32.19
N GLN A 270 -9.14 -22.44 31.33
CA GLN A 270 -10.36 -23.19 31.65
C GLN A 270 -10.05 -24.67 31.98
N VAL A 271 -9.20 -25.34 31.19
CA VAL A 271 -8.78 -26.72 31.45
C VAL A 271 -7.96 -26.82 32.74
N ARG A 272 -7.08 -25.86 33.01
CA ARG A 272 -6.31 -25.80 34.27
C ARG A 272 -7.23 -25.65 35.48
N ALA A 273 -8.21 -24.75 35.43
CA ALA A 273 -9.19 -24.57 36.49
C ALA A 273 -10.03 -25.85 36.72
N SER A 274 -10.48 -26.50 35.64
CA SER A 274 -11.19 -27.78 35.70
C SER A 274 -10.33 -28.87 36.34
N ASN A 275 -9.07 -29.01 35.92
CA ASN A 275 -8.13 -29.98 36.49
C ASN A 275 -7.87 -29.72 37.98
N ALA A 276 -7.71 -28.47 38.39
CA ALA A 276 -7.57 -28.10 39.80
C ALA A 276 -8.80 -28.51 40.63
N SER A 277 -10.01 -28.32 40.10
CA SER A 277 -11.25 -28.77 40.73
C SER A 277 -11.30 -30.30 40.87
N VAL A 278 -10.98 -31.04 39.82
CA VAL A 278 -10.94 -32.51 39.83
C VAL A 278 -9.91 -33.03 40.84
N ARG A 279 -8.72 -32.40 40.91
CA ARG A 279 -7.71 -32.75 41.92
C ARG A 279 -8.22 -32.55 43.35
N LYS A 280 -8.95 -31.47 43.61
CA LYS A 280 -9.53 -31.20 44.93
C LYS A 280 -10.56 -32.26 45.30
N LEU A 281 -11.46 -32.62 44.39
CA LEU A 281 -12.45 -33.68 44.59
C LEU A 281 -11.78 -35.04 44.87
N TYR A 282 -10.72 -35.35 44.13
CA TYR A 282 -9.95 -36.58 44.37
C TYR A 282 -9.30 -36.60 45.76
N GLN A 283 -8.72 -35.48 46.21
CA GLN A 283 -8.17 -35.36 47.56
C GLN A 283 -9.25 -35.52 48.64
N GLU A 284 -10.42 -34.91 48.46
CA GLU A 284 -11.57 -35.06 49.35
C GLU A 284 -12.02 -36.54 49.41
N GLN A 285 -12.06 -37.22 48.27
CA GLN A 285 -12.40 -38.64 48.19
C GLN A 285 -11.37 -39.52 48.92
N CYS A 286 -10.07 -39.27 48.74
CA CYS A 286 -9.02 -39.97 49.48
C CYS A 286 -9.15 -39.75 50.99
N HIS A 287 -9.45 -38.52 51.42
CA HIS A 287 -9.67 -38.19 52.83
C HIS A 287 -10.87 -38.93 53.43
N ILE A 288 -11.99 -38.97 52.71
CA ILE A 288 -13.20 -39.71 53.11
C ILE A 288 -12.89 -41.21 53.22
N SER A 289 -12.19 -41.78 52.24
CA SER A 289 -11.79 -43.19 52.26
C SER A 289 -10.88 -43.52 53.45
N GLY A 290 -10.01 -42.59 53.85
CA GLY A 290 -9.17 -42.73 55.05
C GLY A 290 -10.02 -42.82 56.32
N LYS A 291 -10.98 -41.91 56.50
CA LYS A 291 -11.90 -41.92 57.65
C LYS A 291 -12.69 -43.23 57.78
N TYR A 292 -13.18 -43.78 56.65
CA TYR A 292 -13.88 -45.06 56.67
C TYR A 292 -12.97 -46.22 57.10
N ARG A 293 -11.72 -46.23 56.65
CA ARG A 293 -10.74 -47.23 57.08
C ARG A 293 -10.48 -47.14 58.58
N ASP A 294 -10.32 -45.93 59.12
CA ASP A 294 -10.12 -45.70 60.55
C ASP A 294 -11.34 -46.15 61.37
N GLU A 295 -12.55 -45.85 60.91
CA GLU A 295 -13.79 -46.27 61.57
C GLU A 295 -13.97 -47.80 61.56
N LEU A 296 -13.67 -48.48 60.45
CA LEU A 296 -13.70 -49.95 60.38
C LEU A 296 -12.71 -50.57 61.37
N LEU A 297 -11.49 -50.04 61.45
CA LEU A 297 -10.49 -50.50 62.42
C LEU A 297 -10.96 -50.29 63.86
N ARG A 298 -11.65 -49.17 64.14
CA ARG A 298 -12.26 -48.91 65.45
C ARG A 298 -13.37 -49.91 65.76
N GLN A 299 -14.21 -50.25 64.79
CA GLN A 299 -15.26 -51.26 64.94
C GLN A 299 -14.68 -52.65 65.18
N ASP A 300 -13.63 -53.05 64.46
CA ASP A 300 -12.93 -54.32 64.66
C ASP A 300 -12.34 -54.42 66.08
N GLN A 301 -11.77 -53.33 66.59
CA GLN A 301 -11.28 -53.27 67.98
C GLN A 301 -12.41 -53.46 69.00
N VAL A 302 -13.57 -52.83 68.78
CA VAL A 302 -14.75 -53.00 69.64
C VAL A 302 -15.25 -54.45 69.60
N ILE A 303 -15.35 -55.05 68.41
CA ILE A 303 -15.76 -56.46 68.24
C ILE A 303 -14.78 -57.38 68.96
N SER A 304 -13.48 -57.16 68.79
CA SER A 304 -12.44 -57.96 69.47
C SER A 304 -12.58 -57.88 70.99
N ALA A 305 -12.79 -56.68 71.55
CA ALA A 305 -12.97 -56.50 72.99
C ALA A 305 -14.25 -57.17 73.51
N LEU A 306 -15.36 -57.12 72.75
CA LEU A 306 -16.60 -57.83 73.08
C LEU A 306 -16.43 -59.35 73.00
N ASN A 307 -15.68 -59.86 72.03
CA ASN A 307 -15.37 -61.29 71.93
C ASN A 307 -14.51 -61.79 73.10
N GLU A 308 -13.54 -60.99 73.54
CA GLU A 308 -12.73 -61.29 74.73
C GLU A 308 -13.58 -61.28 76.01
N ALA A 309 -14.39 -60.23 76.21
CA ALA A 309 -15.30 -60.16 77.35
C ALA A 309 -16.35 -61.28 77.37
N SER A 310 -16.84 -61.70 76.19
CA SER A 310 -17.79 -62.80 76.10
C SER A 310 -17.12 -64.16 76.32
N ALA A 311 -15.89 -64.37 75.85
CA ALA A 311 -15.11 -65.59 76.12
C ALA A 311 -14.94 -65.84 77.63
N ASP A 312 -14.74 -64.79 78.42
CA ASP A 312 -14.69 -64.89 79.89
C ASP A 312 -16.05 -65.31 80.52
N THR A 313 -17.16 -65.11 79.81
CA THR A 313 -18.52 -65.45 80.27
C THR A 313 -19.07 -66.76 79.70
N VAL A 314 -18.36 -67.46 78.81
CA VAL A 314 -18.81 -68.75 78.26
C VAL A 314 -18.74 -69.84 79.33
N VAL A 315 -19.82 -69.97 80.08
CA VAL A 315 -20.17 -71.18 80.86
C VAL A 315 -20.52 -72.29 79.85
N PRO A 316 -20.01 -73.53 80.00
CA PRO A 316 -20.36 -74.64 79.11
C PRO A 316 -21.85 -74.96 79.27
N ASN A 317 -22.66 -74.45 78.34
CA ASN A 317 -24.10 -74.61 78.33
C ASN A 317 -24.46 -75.79 77.43
N ASP A 318 -24.40 -76.99 78.00
CA ASP A 318 -24.94 -78.21 77.40
C ASP A 318 -26.46 -78.10 77.29
N GLY A 319 -26.98 -78.15 76.06
CA GLY A 319 -28.30 -78.69 75.78
C GLY A 319 -29.52 -77.84 76.12
N ILE A 320 -29.62 -76.60 75.62
CA ILE A 320 -30.91 -75.88 75.60
C ILE A 320 -31.48 -75.87 74.17
N PRO A 321 -32.70 -76.43 73.95
CA PRO A 321 -33.36 -76.43 72.65
C PRO A 321 -33.63 -75.00 72.17
N SER A 322 -33.30 -74.73 70.91
CA SER A 322 -33.56 -73.44 70.26
C SER A 322 -35.04 -73.05 70.38
N PRO A 323 -35.38 -71.85 70.89
CA PRO A 323 -36.75 -71.36 70.84
C PRO A 323 -37.16 -71.08 69.37
N PRO A 324 -38.41 -71.39 69.01
CA PRO A 324 -38.89 -71.32 67.63
C PRO A 324 -39.31 -69.90 67.23
N SER A 325 -39.19 -69.64 65.93
CA SER A 325 -39.90 -68.65 65.10
C SER A 325 -39.79 -67.14 65.37
N LEU A 326 -39.70 -66.63 66.61
CA LEU A 326 -39.70 -65.18 66.85
C LEU A 326 -38.38 -64.48 66.47
N SER A 327 -37.23 -65.13 66.67
CA SER A 327 -35.91 -64.58 66.29
C SER A 327 -35.77 -64.46 64.77
N LEU A 328 -36.16 -65.51 64.05
CA LEU A 328 -36.16 -65.51 62.58
C LEU A 328 -37.10 -64.45 62.02
N GLN A 329 -38.23 -64.18 62.69
CA GLN A 329 -39.18 -63.16 62.27
C GLN A 329 -38.64 -61.74 62.52
N ALA A 330 -37.86 -61.53 63.59
CA ALA A 330 -37.14 -60.28 63.83
C ALA A 330 -36.00 -60.07 62.83
N GLU A 331 -35.25 -61.12 62.48
CA GLU A 331 -34.20 -61.05 61.45
C GLU A 331 -34.80 -60.78 60.06
N LEU A 332 -35.93 -61.41 59.71
CA LEU A 332 -36.64 -61.13 58.46
C LEU A 332 -37.12 -59.68 58.38
N ALA A 333 -37.62 -59.11 59.49
CA ALA A 333 -38.01 -57.71 59.56
C ALA A 333 -36.79 -56.77 59.38
N LEU A 334 -35.65 -57.11 59.95
CA LEU A 334 -34.39 -56.36 59.80
C LEU A 334 -33.87 -56.40 58.37
N VAL A 335 -33.89 -57.58 57.72
CA VAL A 335 -33.51 -57.74 56.31
C VAL A 335 -34.44 -56.94 55.40
N GLN A 336 -35.74 -56.88 55.71
CA GLN A 336 -36.68 -56.07 54.94
C GLN A 336 -36.37 -54.57 55.04
N VAL A 337 -36.09 -54.06 56.25
CA VAL A 337 -35.68 -52.65 56.43
C VAL A 337 -34.39 -52.35 55.67
N HIS A 338 -33.42 -53.26 55.68
CA HIS A 338 -32.17 -53.07 54.95
C HIS A 338 -32.36 -53.09 53.43
N LEU A 339 -33.27 -53.92 52.92
CA LEU A 339 -33.64 -53.94 51.50
C LEU A 339 -34.36 -52.65 51.08
N ASP A 340 -35.23 -52.12 51.93
CA ASP A 340 -35.94 -50.85 51.72
C ASP A 340 -34.94 -49.67 51.71
N GLU A 341 -33.92 -49.71 52.57
CA GLU A 341 -32.85 -48.71 52.60
C GLU A 341 -31.95 -48.77 51.36
N GLN A 342 -31.60 -49.98 50.90
CA GLN A 342 -30.85 -50.14 49.64
C GLN A 342 -31.65 -49.69 48.42
N THR A 343 -32.96 -49.96 48.38
CA THR A 343 -33.82 -49.48 47.28
C THR A 343 -33.94 -47.96 47.29
N GLN A 344 -34.04 -47.33 48.46
CA GLN A 344 -33.99 -45.87 48.58
C GLN A 344 -32.65 -45.30 48.09
N GLN A 345 -31.52 -45.91 48.47
CA GLN A 345 -30.19 -45.50 47.99
C GLN A 345 -30.06 -45.61 46.47
N ASN A 346 -30.53 -46.72 45.89
CA ASN A 346 -30.52 -46.89 44.43
C ASN A 346 -31.35 -45.83 43.71
N LEU A 347 -32.52 -45.45 44.27
CA LEU A 347 -33.35 -44.38 43.72
C LEU A 347 -32.59 -43.04 43.69
N THR A 348 -31.90 -42.69 44.78
CA THR A 348 -31.11 -41.44 44.83
C THR A 348 -29.91 -41.44 43.89
N LEU A 349 -29.31 -42.62 43.64
CA LEU A 349 -28.23 -42.76 42.65
C LEU A 349 -28.75 -42.59 41.23
N GLU A 350 -29.92 -43.13 40.91
CA GLU A 350 -30.59 -42.95 39.61
C GLU A 350 -30.87 -41.47 39.33
N GLU A 351 -31.44 -40.74 40.31
CA GLU A 351 -31.67 -39.30 40.20
C GLU A 351 -30.36 -38.50 39.98
N THR A 352 -29.26 -38.93 40.60
CA THR A 352 -27.94 -38.29 40.44
C THR A 352 -27.36 -38.57 39.05
N ILE A 353 -27.50 -39.80 38.54
CA ILE A 353 -27.07 -40.18 37.19
C ILE A 353 -27.85 -39.39 36.15
N ASP A 354 -29.18 -39.28 36.29
CA ASP A 354 -30.03 -38.53 35.36
C ASP A 354 -29.64 -37.04 35.34
N ARG A 355 -29.36 -36.45 36.50
CA ARG A 355 -28.88 -35.07 36.60
C ARG A 355 -27.52 -34.89 35.91
N MET A 356 -26.57 -35.80 36.13
CA MET A 356 -25.27 -35.76 35.47
C MET A 356 -25.36 -35.96 33.95
N GLN A 357 -26.22 -36.87 33.48
CA GLN A 357 -26.45 -37.08 32.05
C GLN A 357 -27.09 -35.85 31.41
N PHE A 358 -28.04 -35.20 32.10
CA PHE A 358 -28.62 -33.94 31.66
C PHE A 358 -27.56 -32.82 31.56
N GLU A 359 -26.71 -32.66 32.57
CA GLU A 359 -25.62 -31.67 32.55
C GLU A 359 -24.60 -31.96 31.43
N MET A 360 -24.25 -33.23 31.21
CA MET A 360 -23.30 -33.64 30.17
C MET A 360 -23.85 -33.42 28.75
N THR A 361 -25.13 -33.77 28.52
CA THR A 361 -25.82 -33.53 27.25
C THR A 361 -26.00 -32.03 26.99
N HIS A 362 -26.29 -31.24 28.01
CA HIS A 362 -26.33 -29.78 27.92
C HIS A 362 -24.96 -29.18 27.59
N ALA A 363 -23.88 -29.66 28.22
CA ALA A 363 -22.52 -29.20 27.95
C ALA A 363 -22.04 -29.57 26.53
N THR A 364 -22.35 -30.78 26.05
CA THR A 364 -22.04 -31.19 24.67
C THR A 364 -22.86 -30.42 23.64
N ALA A 365 -24.14 -30.16 23.90
CA ALA A 365 -24.96 -29.30 23.03
C ALA A 365 -24.42 -27.86 22.98
N SER A 366 -24.00 -27.31 24.13
CA SER A 366 -23.38 -25.98 24.20
C SER A 366 -22.04 -25.91 23.48
N ALA A 367 -21.22 -26.97 23.55
CA ALA A 367 -19.97 -27.06 22.82
C ALA A 367 -20.17 -27.23 21.31
N ALA A 368 -21.19 -27.99 20.89
CA ALA A 368 -21.54 -28.16 19.47
C ALA A 368 -22.11 -26.87 18.86
N GLY A 369 -22.89 -26.09 19.61
CA GLY A 369 -23.45 -24.81 19.16
C GLY A 369 -22.41 -23.74 18.83
N LEU A 370 -21.21 -23.80 19.43
CA LEU A 370 -20.10 -22.88 19.13
C LEU A 370 -19.26 -23.31 17.92
N SER A 371 -19.46 -24.53 17.40
CA SER A 371 -18.70 -25.08 16.28
C SER A 371 -19.32 -24.77 14.91
N ASP A 372 -20.63 -24.50 14.83
CA ASP A 372 -21.31 -24.30 13.54
C ASP A 372 -21.27 -22.85 13.02
N ASP A 373 -21.08 -21.85 13.89
CA ASP A 373 -20.97 -20.43 13.45
C ASP A 373 -19.58 -20.05 12.92
N VAL A 374 -18.54 -20.84 13.20
CA VAL A 374 -17.19 -20.63 12.64
C VAL A 374 -17.06 -21.21 11.22
N SER A 375 -17.91 -22.15 10.84
CA SER A 375 -17.86 -22.83 9.53
C SER A 375 -18.49 -22.02 8.39
N ARG A 376 -19.46 -21.13 8.67
CA ARG A 376 -20.13 -20.33 7.61
C ARG A 376 -19.38 -19.05 7.20
N ASN A 377 -18.46 -18.53 8.02
CA ASN A 377 -17.69 -17.32 7.65
C ASN A 377 -16.32 -17.61 7.01
N THR A 378 -15.81 -18.84 7.07
CA THR A 378 -14.50 -19.19 6.50
C THR A 378 -14.55 -19.77 5.08
N THR A 379 -15.71 -20.21 4.59
CA THR A 379 -15.86 -20.74 3.22
C THR A 379 -16.08 -19.66 2.15
N ALA A 380 -16.53 -18.45 2.52
CA ALA A 380 -16.71 -17.35 1.56
C ALA A 380 -15.40 -16.66 1.15
N ALA A 381 -14.34 -16.75 1.98
CA ALA A 381 -13.05 -16.12 1.70
C ALA A 381 -12.06 -17.02 0.95
N ARG A 382 -12.28 -18.35 0.91
CA ARG A 382 -11.35 -19.31 0.28
C ARG A 382 -11.59 -19.56 -1.22
N ASN A 383 -12.71 -19.06 -1.77
CA ASN A 383 -13.09 -19.26 -3.18
C ASN A 383 -12.64 -18.16 -4.16
N ARG A 384 -11.69 -17.28 -3.80
CA ARG A 384 -11.16 -16.24 -4.71
C ARG A 384 -9.68 -16.35 -5.08
N VAL A 385 -8.96 -17.40 -4.65
CA VAL A 385 -7.50 -17.52 -4.89
C VAL A 385 -7.09 -18.82 -5.60
N LEU A 386 -7.99 -19.47 -6.35
CA LEU A 386 -7.62 -20.58 -7.24
C LEU A 386 -8.19 -20.33 -8.65
N CYS A 387 -7.58 -19.40 -9.36
CA CYS A 387 -7.65 -19.31 -10.81
C CYS A 387 -6.23 -19.27 -11.36
N ALA A 388 -5.55 -20.42 -11.34
CA ALA A 388 -4.44 -20.73 -12.25
C ALA A 388 -4.10 -22.23 -12.13
N ASP A 389 -4.15 -22.91 -13.28
CA ASP A 389 -3.54 -24.20 -13.59
C ASP A 389 -4.11 -25.48 -12.95
N THR A 390 -5.30 -25.86 -13.40
CA THR A 390 -5.70 -27.28 -13.44
C THR A 390 -5.24 -27.86 -14.78
N ILE A 391 -4.13 -28.59 -14.76
CA ILE A 391 -3.72 -29.48 -15.86
C ILE A 391 -4.73 -30.62 -15.90
N VAL A 392 -5.55 -30.66 -16.96
CA VAL A 392 -6.38 -31.82 -17.31
C VAL A 392 -5.46 -32.93 -17.77
N VAL A 393 -5.13 -33.86 -16.87
CA VAL A 393 -4.61 -35.18 -17.27
C VAL A 393 -5.84 -36.03 -17.59
N LYS A 394 -5.97 -36.39 -18.87
CA LYS A 394 -6.95 -37.38 -19.33
C LYS A 394 -6.55 -38.75 -18.79
N ASP A 395 -7.47 -39.38 -18.09
CA ASP A 395 -7.44 -40.80 -17.78
C ASP A 395 -7.41 -41.59 -19.09
N ASN A 396 -6.28 -42.26 -19.33
CA ASN A 396 -6.24 -43.46 -20.15
C ASN A 396 -5.77 -44.58 -19.21
N GLU A 397 -6.72 -45.43 -18.86
CA GLU A 397 -6.52 -46.79 -18.38
C GLU A 397 -5.52 -47.51 -19.31
N ASP A 398 -4.44 -48.04 -18.75
CA ASP A 398 -3.95 -49.41 -18.99
C ASP A 398 -2.56 -49.63 -18.38
N GLU A 399 -2.42 -50.80 -17.74
CA GLU A 399 -1.18 -51.53 -17.48
C GLU A 399 -0.28 -51.16 -16.27
N LEU A 400 -0.51 -51.93 -15.20
CA LEU A 400 0.46 -52.35 -14.19
C LEU A 400 1.77 -52.88 -14.83
N VAL A 401 2.89 -52.19 -14.59
CA VAL A 401 4.22 -52.82 -14.52
C VAL A 401 5.01 -52.24 -13.34
N LEU A 402 5.11 -53.04 -12.28
CA LEU A 402 6.12 -52.89 -11.23
C LEU A 402 7.51 -53.09 -11.85
N GLN A 403 8.28 -52.01 -12.01
CA GLN A 403 9.73 -52.09 -12.21
C GLN A 403 10.46 -51.14 -11.25
N THR A 404 10.88 -51.74 -10.14
CA THR A 404 11.93 -51.26 -9.25
C THR A 404 13.23 -51.14 -10.06
N THR A 405 13.59 -49.93 -10.47
CA THR A 405 14.94 -49.63 -10.96
C THR A 405 15.71 -48.87 -9.88
N ILE A 406 16.57 -49.63 -9.21
CA ILE A 406 17.64 -49.17 -8.33
C ILE A 406 18.59 -48.31 -9.16
N SER A 407 18.62 -47.00 -8.90
CA SER A 407 19.66 -46.12 -9.44
C SER A 407 20.71 -45.81 -8.39
N LYS A 408 21.89 -46.40 -8.61
CA LYS A 408 23.15 -46.22 -7.89
C LYS A 408 23.53 -44.74 -7.84
N ARG A 409 23.65 -44.16 -6.64
CA ARG A 409 24.62 -43.07 -6.38
C ARG A 409 25.71 -43.56 -5.45
N LYS A 410 26.93 -43.23 -5.85
CA LYS A 410 28.21 -43.79 -5.45
C LYS A 410 28.98 -42.73 -4.65
N GLY A 411 29.35 -43.07 -3.42
CA GLY A 411 30.49 -42.49 -2.67
C GLY A 411 30.15 -41.48 -1.57
N PRO A 412 31.05 -41.25 -0.59
CA PRO A 412 31.92 -42.24 0.07
C PRO A 412 31.85 -42.19 1.61
N VAL A 413 31.95 -43.38 2.20
CA VAL A 413 32.61 -43.77 3.46
C VAL A 413 32.92 -42.67 4.49
N GLY A 414 32.30 -42.79 5.67
CA GLY A 414 32.66 -42.06 6.88
C GLY A 414 32.09 -42.70 8.14
N LEU A 415 32.85 -43.67 8.68
CA LEU A 415 33.04 -44.00 10.11
C LEU A 415 31.81 -44.21 11.03
N SER A 416 31.59 -45.49 11.32
CA SER A 416 31.23 -46.11 12.61
C SER A 416 30.96 -45.23 13.84
N ALA A 417 29.84 -45.48 14.52
CA ALA A 417 29.82 -45.86 15.93
C ALA A 417 28.46 -46.45 16.33
N SER A 418 28.49 -47.70 16.77
CA SER A 418 27.40 -48.43 17.41
C SER A 418 27.41 -48.18 18.93
N VAL A 419 26.31 -47.69 19.49
CA VAL A 419 25.94 -47.78 20.92
C VAL A 419 24.41 -47.84 20.90
N GLY A 420 23.71 -48.89 21.34
CA GLY A 420 23.83 -49.58 22.61
C GLY A 420 22.62 -49.17 23.45
N MET A 421 21.52 -49.92 23.37
CA MET A 421 20.31 -49.69 24.18
C MET A 421 20.65 -49.72 25.67
N ARG A 422 20.03 -48.84 26.46
CA ARG A 422 19.69 -49.09 27.86
C ARG A 422 18.53 -48.23 28.31
N SER A 423 17.48 -48.91 28.74
CA SER A 423 16.36 -48.45 29.54
C SER A 423 16.89 -47.80 30.83
N VAL A 424 16.34 -46.65 31.21
CA VAL A 424 16.56 -46.05 32.53
C VAL A 424 15.22 -45.83 33.21
N SER A 425 15.14 -46.49 34.36
CA SER A 425 14.13 -46.47 35.39
C SER A 425 13.97 -45.10 36.05
N THR A 426 12.74 -44.82 36.45
CA THR A 426 12.34 -43.79 37.41
C THR A 426 13.09 -43.96 38.74
N ALA A 427 13.89 -42.95 39.10
CA ALA A 427 14.34 -42.74 40.46
C ALA A 427 14.10 -41.27 40.82
N ASP A 428 13.30 -41.13 41.86
CA ASP A 428 12.97 -39.95 42.64
C ASP A 428 14.25 -39.43 43.32
N ASP A 429 14.67 -38.21 42.99
CA ASP A 429 15.72 -37.49 43.70
C ASP A 429 15.33 -36.02 43.78
N GLY A 430 14.83 -35.63 44.95
CA GLY A 430 14.59 -34.24 45.32
C GLY A 430 15.88 -33.43 45.23
N LYS A 431 15.94 -32.53 44.25
CA LYS A 431 16.88 -31.41 44.20
C LYS A 431 16.10 -30.10 44.24
N PRO A 432 16.50 -29.12 45.05
CA PRO A 432 15.87 -27.81 45.07
C PRO A 432 16.11 -27.08 43.74
N GLU A 433 15.08 -26.35 43.31
CA GLU A 433 15.04 -25.52 42.11
C GLU A 433 16.24 -24.56 42.02
N PRO A 434 16.80 -24.33 40.81
CA PRO A 434 17.72 -23.23 40.62
C PRO A 434 16.97 -21.89 40.59
N ASP A 435 17.39 -20.95 41.44
CA ASP A 435 16.95 -19.56 41.44
C ASP A 435 17.03 -18.96 40.02
N VAL A 436 15.87 -18.62 39.48
CA VAL A 436 15.73 -17.83 38.26
C VAL A 436 16.07 -16.38 38.60
N VAL A 437 17.32 -16.00 38.36
CA VAL A 437 17.74 -14.59 38.34
C VAL A 437 17.12 -13.94 37.11
N TRP A 438 16.06 -13.16 37.31
CA TRP A 438 15.58 -12.20 36.33
C TRP A 438 16.64 -11.10 36.20
N ALA A 439 17.33 -11.05 35.07
CA ALA A 439 18.09 -9.88 34.70
C ALA A 439 17.09 -8.77 34.33
N GLU A 440 16.91 -7.80 35.22
CA GLU A 440 16.27 -6.53 34.90
C GLU A 440 17.10 -5.85 33.81
N GLN A 441 16.52 -5.77 32.61
CA GLN A 441 17.09 -5.05 31.49
C GLN A 441 16.65 -3.59 31.63
N ASP A 442 17.48 -2.80 32.30
CA ASP A 442 17.35 -1.34 32.39
C ASP A 442 17.34 -0.75 30.98
N SER A 443 16.14 -0.37 30.52
CA SER A 443 15.94 0.48 29.35
C SER A 443 15.87 1.91 29.82
N SER A 444 17.03 2.51 30.07
CA SER A 444 17.15 3.95 30.24
C SER A 444 16.83 4.65 28.92
N PHE A 445 15.60 5.14 28.84
CA PHE A 445 15.07 6.08 27.86
C PHE A 445 15.77 7.43 28.07
N GLU A 446 16.75 7.78 27.23
CA GLU A 446 17.31 9.13 27.18
C GLU A 446 16.45 10.03 26.29
N GLU A 447 15.73 10.93 26.95
CA GLU A 447 14.99 12.04 26.38
C GLU A 447 15.98 13.17 26.01
N ALA A 448 16.45 13.20 24.76
CA ALA A 448 17.28 14.30 24.24
C ALA A 448 16.41 15.30 23.46
N SER A 449 16.03 16.35 24.18
CA SER A 449 15.36 17.55 23.73
C SER A 449 16.17 18.37 22.71
N SER A 450 15.52 18.66 21.57
CA SER A 450 15.53 19.89 20.78
C SER A 450 16.83 20.73 20.71
N LYS A 451 17.44 20.78 19.52
CA LYS A 451 18.15 21.99 19.04
C LYS A 451 18.15 22.07 17.51
N ASN A 452 17.45 23.10 17.02
CA ASN A 452 17.52 23.65 15.67
C ASN A 452 18.96 23.65 15.12
N ARG A 453 19.20 22.95 14.00
CA ARG A 453 20.27 23.28 13.07
C ARG A 453 19.77 23.18 11.64
N VAL A 454 19.73 24.36 11.02
CA VAL A 454 19.53 24.60 9.59
C VAL A 454 20.65 23.91 8.83
N ALA A 455 20.31 22.95 7.96
CA ALA A 455 21.25 22.36 7.02
C ALA A 455 21.27 23.21 5.74
N VAL A 456 22.41 23.83 5.47
CA VAL A 456 22.75 24.41 4.15
C VAL A 456 23.43 23.31 3.35
N PRO A 457 23.02 23.03 2.10
CA PRO A 457 23.73 22.05 1.27
C PRO A 457 25.04 22.66 0.74
N ILE A 458 26.17 22.00 1.02
CA ILE A 458 27.47 22.31 0.43
C ILE A 458 27.66 21.39 -0.78
N ASP A 459 27.88 22.03 -1.92
CA ASP A 459 28.16 21.50 -3.25
C ASP A 459 29.57 20.88 -3.32
N PRO A 460 29.79 19.66 -3.87
CA PRO A 460 31.13 19.08 -3.95
C PRO A 460 31.70 19.17 -5.37
N TYR A 461 31.95 20.38 -5.88
CA TYR A 461 32.80 20.57 -7.07
C TYR A 461 33.65 21.85 -6.99
N SER A 462 34.74 21.76 -6.23
CA SER A 462 35.96 22.58 -6.35
C SER A 462 37.03 21.87 -5.53
N GLY A 463 38.26 21.63 -5.93
CA GLY A 463 39.06 22.02 -7.08
C GLY A 463 40.46 21.45 -6.81
N LEU A 464 41.21 21.29 -7.88
CA LEU A 464 42.57 20.78 -7.93
C LEU A 464 43.53 21.52 -6.99
N ASN A 465 44.53 20.81 -6.46
CA ASN A 465 45.94 21.24 -6.53
C ASN A 465 46.88 20.09 -6.18
N GLY A 466 48.02 20.09 -6.87
CA GLY A 466 48.88 18.93 -7.03
C GLY A 466 49.83 18.64 -5.87
N ALA A 467 50.29 17.39 -5.83
CA ALA A 467 51.56 17.03 -5.22
C ALA A 467 52.18 15.88 -6.01
N VAL A 468 53.24 16.22 -6.74
CA VAL A 468 54.17 15.26 -7.35
C VAL A 468 55.01 14.69 -6.22
N ILE A 469 54.90 13.39 -5.96
CA ILE A 469 55.88 12.64 -5.18
C ILE A 469 56.37 11.48 -6.06
N ILE A 470 57.65 11.55 -6.41
CA ILE A 470 58.40 10.47 -7.03
C ILE A 470 58.82 9.53 -5.90
N GLU A 471 58.31 8.30 -5.88
CA GLU A 471 58.95 7.20 -5.15
C GLU A 471 59.11 5.96 -6.03
N LYS A 472 60.35 5.49 -6.08
CA LYS A 472 60.76 4.23 -6.69
C LYS A 472 60.34 3.08 -5.78
N GLY A 473 59.53 2.15 -6.28
CA GLY A 473 59.19 0.92 -5.56
C GLY A 473 58.92 -0.25 -6.51
N LYS A 474 59.88 -1.19 -6.55
CA LYS A 474 59.78 -2.47 -7.27
C LYS A 474 58.59 -3.28 -6.76
N THR A 475 57.84 -3.96 -7.63
CA THR A 475 57.75 -5.45 -7.68
C THR A 475 56.65 -5.99 -8.62
N LYS A 476 57.08 -6.92 -9.48
CA LYS A 476 56.40 -8.16 -9.95
C LYS A 476 55.00 -8.07 -10.57
N LYS A 477 54.98 -7.99 -11.90
CA LYS A 477 53.90 -8.47 -12.78
C LYS A 477 53.63 -9.96 -12.54
N LYS A 478 52.38 -10.32 -12.26
CA LYS A 478 51.80 -11.62 -12.63
C LYS A 478 50.67 -11.35 -13.61
N THR A 479 50.99 -11.56 -14.88
CA THR A 479 50.03 -11.65 -15.98
C THR A 479 49.54 -13.09 -16.01
N CYS A 480 48.24 -13.31 -15.80
CA CYS A 480 47.59 -14.57 -16.19
C CYS A 480 46.73 -14.29 -17.41
N PHE A 481 47.24 -14.70 -18.57
CA PHE A 481 46.44 -15.03 -19.74
C PHE A 481 45.64 -16.31 -19.43
N PHE A 482 44.37 -16.33 -19.80
CA PHE A 482 43.74 -17.54 -20.31
C PHE A 482 42.80 -17.17 -21.45
N LEU A 483 43.17 -17.63 -22.64
CA LEU A 483 42.31 -17.86 -23.78
C LEU A 483 41.87 -19.32 -23.71
N ARG A 484 40.57 -19.57 -23.63
CA ARG A 484 39.84 -20.33 -24.65
C ARG A 484 38.34 -20.10 -24.52
#